data_AF-A0A8H8XL88-F1
#
_entry.id   AF-A0A8H8XL88-F1
#
_cell.length_a   1.000
_cell.length_b   1.000
_cell.length_c   1.000
_cell.angle_alpha   90.00
_cell.angle_beta   90.00
_cell.angle_gamma   90.00
#
_symmetry.space_group_name_H-M   'P 1'
#
loop_
_entity.id
_entity.type
_entity.pdbx_description
1 polymer ?
#
loop_
_entity_poly.entity_id
_entity_poly.type
_entity_poly.pdbx_seq_one_letter_code
_entity_poly.pdbx_strand_id
1 'polypeptide(L)' 'MSEFKKNQPVKFTNPRGQMKTGKYLGEVNTGAGRGQGVYAQVEVDGKTLKVRPSKLRAA' A
#
# COMPACT_ATOMS: atom_id res chain seq x y z
N MET A 1 -9.55 2.04 10.66
CA MET A 1 -9.64 3.36 10.02
C MET A 1 -8.35 3.55 9.25
N SER A 2 -8.40 3.64 7.92
CA SER A 2 -7.21 3.86 7.07
C SER A 2 -6.54 5.17 7.48
N GLU A 3 -5.30 5.12 8.00
CA GLU A 3 -4.52 6.31 8.39
C GLU A 3 -4.16 7.20 7.19
N PHE A 4 -4.28 6.68 5.96
CA PHE A 4 -3.87 7.37 4.73
C PHE A 4 -5.07 7.89 3.93
N LYS A 5 -4.91 9.10 3.37
CA LYS A 5 -5.86 9.74 2.46
C LYS A 5 -5.60 9.33 1.01
N LYS A 6 -6.66 9.20 0.21
CA LYS A 6 -6.54 8.97 -1.24
C LYS A 6 -5.70 10.06 -1.89
N ASN A 7 -4.81 9.68 -2.81
CA ASN A 7 -3.76 10.47 -3.45
C ASN A 7 -2.65 10.99 -2.53
N GLN A 8 -2.60 10.56 -1.26
CA GLN A 8 -1.50 10.94 -0.37
C GLN A 8 -0.20 10.30 -0.83
N PRO A 9 0.92 11.06 -0.88
CA PRO A 9 2.22 10.49 -1.15
C PRO A 9 2.64 9.59 0.02
N VAL A 10 3.00 8.36 -0.31
CA VAL A 10 3.39 7.32 0.64
C VAL A 10 4.67 6.64 0.17
N LYS A 11 5.44 6.12 1.11
CA LYS A 11 6.63 5.32 0.85
C LYS A 11 6.51 3.97 1.53
N PHE A 12 7.03 2.94 0.86
CA PHE A 12 7.10 1.59 1.40
C PHE A 12 8.36 0.89 0.92
N THR A 13 8.78 -0.10 1.70
CA THR A 13 9.89 -0.98 1.31
C THR A 13 9.31 -2.24 0.67
N ASN A 14 9.66 -2.49 -0.60
CA ASN A 14 9.29 -3.71 -1.30
C ASN A 14 9.99 -4.92 -0.64
N PRO A 15 9.45 -6.15 -0.66
CA PRO A 15 10.15 -7.38 -0.26
C PRO A 15 11.61 -7.54 -0.75
N ARG A 16 12.01 -6.86 -1.84
CA ARG A 16 13.40 -6.80 -2.32
C ARG A 16 14.30 -5.80 -1.57
N GLY A 17 13.83 -5.18 -0.48
CA GLY A 17 14.59 -4.20 0.31
C GLY A 17 14.66 -2.79 -0.30
N GLN A 18 14.08 -2.57 -1.47
CA GLN A 18 14.10 -1.26 -2.13
C GLN A 18 12.96 -0.36 -1.61
N MET A 19 13.31 0.86 -1.23
CA MET A 19 12.32 1.90 -0.95
C MET A 19 11.67 2.37 -2.24
N LYS A 20 10.34 2.38 -2.26
CA LYS A 20 9.53 2.92 -3.34
C LYS A 20 8.58 3.96 -2.79
N THR A 21 8.43 5.04 -3.54
CA THR A 21 7.47 6.11 -3.27
C THR A 21 6.34 6.01 -4.28
N GLY A 22 5.12 6.26 -3.82
CA GLY A 22 3.92 6.18 -4.64
C GLY A 22 2.78 7.02 -4.07
N LYS A 23 1.62 6.92 -4.71
CA LYS A 23 0.38 7.56 -4.26
C LYS A 23 -0.57 6.53 -3.70
N TYR A 24 -1.13 6.80 -2.53
CA TYR A 24 -2.11 5.93 -1.92
C TYR A 24 -3.45 6.02 -2.68
N LEU A 25 -3.99 4.90 -3.15
CA LEU A 25 -5.25 4.86 -3.90
C LEU A 25 -6.44 4.44 -3.03
N GLY A 26 -6.21 3.64 -1.99
CA GLY A 26 -7.25 3.15 -1.08
C GLY A 26 -6.86 1.82 -0.43
N GLU A 27 -7.79 1.20 0.31
CA GLU A 27 -7.64 -0.16 0.83
C GLU A 27 -8.58 -1.12 0.12
N VAL A 28 -8.11 -2.35 -0.09
CA VAL A 28 -8.91 -3.47 -0.55
C VAL A 28 -8.81 -4.59 0.48
N ASN A 29 -9.94 -5.03 0.99
CA ASN A 29 -10.02 -6.22 1.83
C ASN A 29 -10.17 -7.44 0.92
N THR A 30 -9.18 -8.32 0.89
CA THR A 30 -9.21 -9.50 0.03
C THR A 30 -9.97 -10.69 0.62
N GLY A 31 -10.51 -10.56 1.83
CA GLY A 31 -11.28 -11.60 2.51
C GLY A 31 -10.56 -12.22 3.71
N ALA A 32 -11.12 -13.31 4.25
CA ALA A 32 -10.57 -14.05 5.38
C ALA A 32 -9.90 -15.34 4.90
N GLY A 33 -8.61 -15.53 5.23
CA GLY A 33 -7.85 -16.73 4.84
C GLY A 33 -6.34 -16.48 4.78
N ARG A 34 -5.56 -17.55 4.55
CA ARG A 34 -4.10 -17.46 4.42
C ARG A 34 -3.73 -16.59 3.21
N GLY A 35 -2.99 -15.51 3.44
CA GLY A 35 -2.61 -14.53 2.40
C GLY A 35 -3.66 -13.45 2.13
N GLN A 36 -4.84 -13.52 2.76
CA GLN A 36 -5.89 -12.51 2.61
C GLN A 36 -5.85 -11.48 3.74
N GLY A 37 -6.75 -10.50 3.67
CA GLY A 37 -6.90 -9.40 4.62
C GLY A 37 -6.83 -8.04 3.94
N VAL A 38 -6.63 -7.00 4.75
CA VAL A 38 -6.58 -5.62 4.27
C VAL A 38 -5.23 -5.33 3.61
N TYR A 39 -5.28 -4.86 2.37
CA TYR A 39 -4.15 -4.37 1.60
C TYR A 39 -4.41 -2.93 1.17
N ALA A 40 -3.39 -2.09 1.31
CA ALA A 40 -3.37 -0.77 0.72
C ALA A 40 -2.98 -0.88 -0.76
N GLN A 41 -3.72 -0.19 -1.63
CA GLN A 41 -3.39 0.00 -3.04
C GLN A 41 -2.57 1.28 -3.19
N VAL A 42 -1.44 1.17 -3.86
CA VAL A 42 -0.48 2.25 -4.04
C VAL A 42 -0.10 2.32 -5.50
N GLU A 43 -0.19 3.48 -6.12
CA GLU A 43 0.28 3.72 -7.47
C GLU A 43 1.76 4.10 -7.44
N VAL A 44 2.59 3.31 -8.12
CA VAL A 44 4.02 3.58 -8.31
C VAL A 44 4.32 3.46 -9.79
N ASP A 45 4.85 4.52 -10.40
CA ASP A 45 5.23 4.55 -11.82
C ASP A 45 4.08 4.09 -12.76
N GLY A 46 2.83 4.49 -12.47
CA GLY A 46 1.64 4.10 -13.23
C GLY A 46 1.18 2.65 -13.02
N LYS A 47 1.78 1.92 -12.07
CA LYS A 47 1.38 0.56 -11.70
C LYS A 47 0.76 0.54 -10.31
N THR A 48 -0.41 -0.07 -10.21
CA THR A 48 -1.08 -0.32 -8.93
C THR A 48 -0.44 -1.51 -8.22
N LEU A 49 0.13 -1.27 -7.04
CA LEU A 49 0.72 -2.27 -6.18
C LEU A 49 -0.11 -2.45 -4.92
N LYS A 50 -0.17 -3.69 -4.42
CA LYS A 50 -0.81 -4.02 -3.15
C LYS A 50 0.26 -4.15 -2.09
N VAL A 51 0.15 -3.36 -1.02
CA VAL A 51 1.10 -3.32 0.08
C VAL A 51 0.34 -3.52 1.38
N ARG A 52 0.95 -4.20 2.36
CA ARG A 52 0.38 -4.28 3.71
C ARG A 52 0.33 -2.85 4.29
N PRO A 53 -0.81 -2.39 4.85
CA PRO A 53 -0.91 -1.06 5.46
C PRO A 53 0.18 -0.82 6.52
N SER A 54 0.54 -1.86 7.28
CA SER A 54 1.62 -1.82 8.28
C SER A 54 3.02 -1.55 7.73
N LYS A 55 3.24 -1.71 6.42
CA LYS A 55 4.51 -1.43 5.74
C LYS A 55 4.51 -0.09 5.00
N LEU A 56 3.39 0.63 4.99
CA LEU A 56 3.32 1.98 4.43
C LEU A 56 3.71 3.01 5.48
N ARG A 57 4.36 4.06 5.00
CA ARG A 57 4.63 5.28 5.76
C ARG A 57 4.23 6.48 4.92
N ALA A 58 3.81 7.55 5.56
CA ALA A 58 3.69 8.84 4.86
C ALA A 58 5.08 9.22 4.32
N ALA A 59 5.13 9.67 3.07
CA ALA A 59 6.37 10.04 2.41
C ALA A 59 6.97 11.30 3.05
#